data_AF-A0A933KCH4-F1
#
_entry.id   AF-A0A933KCH4-F1
#
_cell.length_a   1.000
_cell.length_b   1.000
_cell.length_c   1.000
_cell.angle_alpha   90.00
_cell.angle_beta   90.00
_cell.angle_gamma   90.00
#
_symmetry.space_group_name_H-M   'P 1'
#
loop_
_entity.id
_entity.type
_entity.pdbx_description
1 polymer ?
#
loop_
_entity_poly.entity_id
_entity_poly.type
_entity_poly.pdbx_seq_one_letter_code
_entity_poly.pdbx_strand_id
1 'polypeptide(L)'
;MNLLKRSISVLLVVSFVFTSNVFAVALSDAQRAYIDRYLVSSQLNPYGDPKSTVYLGGDPLFDESTGLRMDRYDYILRKHPRILDGYVSILPWDGAGRAAAAAPIQNDCDPSRIEDRFIDDVVKSEERCQALVERIRSALDSRDFKGVHEVLAQLAAMPVEQLRELTLVLKDARRMLNAEFVQDLDLTTQIRALLIDLDKLEARIG
;
A
#
# COMPACT_ATOMS: atom_id res chain seq x y z
N MET A 1 49.28 33.65 29.83
CA MET A 1 48.02 32.87 30.02
C MET A 1 46.85 33.44 29.19
N ASN A 2 47.03 33.80 27.90
CA ASN A 2 45.95 34.43 27.09
C ASN A 2 46.08 34.23 25.56
N LEU A 3 46.82 33.24 25.09
CA LEU A 3 47.01 33.00 23.63
C LEU A 3 46.34 31.72 23.11
N LEU A 4 45.80 30.87 23.99
CA LEU A 4 45.15 29.61 23.61
C LEU A 4 43.62 29.71 23.46
N LYS A 5 43.01 30.88 23.68
CA LYS A 5 41.55 31.06 23.68
C LYS A 5 40.96 31.61 22.37
N ARG A 6 41.79 32.01 21.40
CA ARG A 6 41.30 32.64 20.15
C ARG A 6 41.12 31.70 18.96
N SER A 7 41.69 30.49 19.00
CA SER A 7 41.62 29.56 17.86
C SER A 7 40.40 28.62 17.87
N ILE A 8 39.61 28.60 18.96
CA ILE A 8 38.44 27.70 19.07
C ILE A 8 37.16 28.36 18.52
N SER A 9 37.10 29.70 18.44
CA SER A 9 35.91 30.41 17.93
C SER A 9 35.75 30.39 16.41
N VAL A 10 36.80 30.10 15.64
CA VAL A 10 36.71 30.09 14.16
C VAL A 10 36.34 28.70 13.64
N LEU A 11 36.61 27.63 14.41
CA LEU A 11 36.28 26.27 13.99
C LEU A 11 34.80 25.88 14.20
N LEU A 12 34.02 26.71 14.90
CA LEU A 12 32.60 26.43 15.20
C LEU A 12 31.60 27.11 14.26
N VAL A 13 32.06 28.02 13.38
CA VAL A 13 31.17 28.78 12.48
C VAL A 13 31.11 28.16 11.07
N VAL A 14 32.05 27.29 10.69
CA VAL A 14 32.15 26.75 9.32
C VAL A 14 31.42 25.40 9.13
N SER A 15 31.06 24.68 10.20
CA SER A 15 30.34 23.40 10.07
C SER A 15 28.80 23.55 9.94
N PHE A 16 28.26 24.77 9.97
CA PHE A 16 26.84 25.04 9.79
C PHE A 16 26.52 25.47 8.34
N VAL A 17 27.28 24.97 7.37
CA VAL A 17 27.02 25.21 5.95
C VAL A 17 26.45 23.94 5.35
N PHE A 18 25.14 24.00 5.09
CA PHE A 18 24.48 23.33 3.98
C PHE A 18 24.42 21.80 4.01
N THR A 19 23.78 21.24 5.04
CA THR A 19 23.08 19.95 4.87
C THR A 19 21.64 20.23 4.43
N SER A 20 21.49 20.88 3.28
CA SER A 20 20.21 20.91 2.56
C SER A 20 20.00 19.51 1.99
N ASN A 21 19.52 18.62 2.84
CA ASN A 21 19.09 17.30 2.43
C ASN A 21 17.93 17.46 1.44
N VAL A 22 18.24 17.35 0.16
CA VAL A 22 17.27 17.07 -0.89
C VAL A 22 16.91 15.59 -0.75
N PHE A 23 16.11 15.26 0.26
CA PHE A 23 15.45 13.96 0.30
C PHE A 23 14.30 14.03 -0.70
N ALA A 24 14.42 13.30 -1.80
CA ALA A 24 13.28 12.98 -2.64
C ALA A 24 12.26 12.23 -1.77
N VAL A 25 11.02 12.71 -1.72
CA VAL A 25 9.98 12.08 -0.91
C VAL A 25 9.58 10.78 -1.58
N ALA A 26 9.92 9.65 -0.96
CA ALA A 26 9.49 8.34 -1.42
C ALA A 26 7.99 8.15 -1.15
N LEU A 27 7.15 8.60 -2.09
CA LEU A 27 5.72 8.36 -2.08
C LEU A 27 5.35 7.02 -2.72
N SER A 28 4.44 6.29 -2.07
CA SER A 28 3.76 5.12 -2.63
C SER A 28 2.79 5.50 -3.75
N ASP A 29 2.43 4.53 -4.59
CA ASP A 29 1.50 4.76 -5.72
C ASP A 29 0.12 5.21 -5.23
N ALA A 30 -0.37 4.66 -4.12
CA ALA A 30 -1.63 5.05 -3.51
C ALA A 30 -1.62 6.52 -3.04
N GLN A 31 -0.50 6.99 -2.45
CA GLN A 31 -0.34 8.40 -2.06
C GLN A 31 -0.30 9.33 -3.27
N ARG A 32 0.40 8.93 -4.34
CA ARG A 32 0.46 9.68 -5.60
C ARG A 32 -0.93 9.80 -6.23
N ALA A 33 -1.67 8.70 -6.32
CA ALA A 33 -3.04 8.69 -6.83
C ALA A 33 -4.00 9.54 -5.98
N TYR A 34 -3.80 9.57 -4.65
CA TYR A 34 -4.56 10.46 -3.78
C TYR A 34 -4.25 11.93 -4.04
N ILE A 35 -2.96 12.31 -4.15
CA ILE A 35 -2.55 13.68 -4.49
C ILE A 35 -3.20 14.11 -5.80
N ASP A 36 -3.17 13.25 -6.83
CA ASP A 36 -3.70 13.57 -8.15
C ASP A 36 -5.21 13.83 -8.10
N ARG A 37 -5.96 13.00 -7.36
CA ARG A 37 -7.40 13.24 -7.14
C ARG A 37 -7.65 14.54 -6.38
N TYR A 38 -6.86 14.83 -5.35
CA TYR A 38 -6.97 16.08 -4.58
C TYR A 38 -6.74 17.31 -5.47
N LEU A 39 -5.75 17.28 -6.36
CA LEU A 39 -5.47 18.38 -7.27
C LEU A 39 -6.66 18.64 -8.21
N VAL A 40 -7.26 17.59 -8.75
CA VAL A 40 -8.44 17.68 -9.62
C VAL A 40 -9.63 18.24 -8.87
N SER A 41 -9.95 17.69 -7.69
CA SER A 41 -11.10 18.13 -6.88
C SER A 41 -10.95 19.57 -6.39
N SER A 42 -9.72 20.01 -6.13
CA SER A 42 -9.39 21.36 -5.69
C SER A 42 -9.26 22.37 -6.85
N GLN A 43 -9.55 21.94 -8.08
CA GLN A 43 -9.43 22.75 -9.29
C GLN A 43 -8.02 23.34 -9.51
N LEU A 44 -6.99 22.63 -9.08
CA LEU A 44 -5.59 22.97 -9.31
C LEU A 44 -5.12 22.37 -10.65
N ASN A 45 -3.98 22.85 -11.13
CA ASN A 45 -3.27 22.28 -12.27
C ASN A 45 -2.44 21.04 -11.84
N PRO A 46 -1.79 20.32 -12.77
CA PRO A 46 -1.01 19.12 -12.45
C PRO A 46 0.18 19.32 -11.50
N TYR A 47 0.57 20.57 -11.22
CA TYR A 47 1.68 20.93 -10.34
C TYR A 47 1.21 21.49 -9.00
N GLY A 48 -0.10 21.53 -8.75
CA GLY A 48 -0.68 22.08 -7.53
C GLY A 48 -0.85 23.60 -7.52
N ASP A 49 -0.75 24.26 -8.67
CA ASP A 49 -0.99 25.70 -8.79
C ASP A 49 -2.40 26.00 -9.32
N PRO A 50 -2.89 27.25 -9.18
CA PRO A 50 -4.13 27.66 -9.85
C PRO A 50 -4.09 27.36 -11.36
N LYS A 51 -5.21 26.94 -11.95
CA LYS A 51 -5.30 26.60 -13.38
C LYS A 51 -4.90 27.72 -14.34
N SER A 52 -4.99 28.97 -13.90
CA SER A 52 -4.59 30.16 -14.68
C SER A 52 -3.09 30.47 -14.59
N THR A 53 -2.30 29.65 -13.90
CA THR A 53 -0.86 29.86 -13.74
C THR A 53 -0.13 29.61 -15.06
N VAL A 54 0.69 30.58 -15.47
CA VAL A 54 1.57 30.49 -16.64
C VAL A 54 3.01 30.46 -16.16
N TYR A 55 3.80 29.50 -16.63
CA TYR A 55 5.20 29.36 -16.27
C TYR A 55 6.09 30.02 -17.31
N LEU A 56 6.82 31.07 -16.90
CA LEU A 56 7.90 31.65 -17.68
C LEU A 56 9.01 30.60 -17.78
N GLY A 57 9.20 30.01 -18.97
CA GLY A 57 10.10 28.86 -19.19
C GLY A 57 9.39 27.52 -19.42
N GLY A 58 8.06 27.48 -19.35
CA GLY A 58 7.23 26.36 -19.77
C GLY A 58 7.09 25.19 -18.78
N ASP A 59 8.13 24.86 -18.00
CA ASP A 59 8.11 23.76 -17.03
C ASP A 59 8.52 24.23 -15.61
N PRO A 60 7.61 24.25 -14.62
CA PRO A 60 7.94 24.67 -13.25
C PRO A 60 8.91 23.72 -12.54
N LEU A 61 9.13 22.53 -13.09
CA LEU A 61 10.01 21.53 -12.50
C LEU A 61 11.47 21.71 -12.95
N PHE A 62 11.74 22.55 -13.94
CA PHE A 62 13.09 22.79 -14.43
C PHE A 62 13.69 24.05 -13.80
N ASP A 63 14.82 23.89 -13.12
CA ASP A 63 15.59 25.01 -12.61
C ASP A 63 16.67 25.39 -13.63
N GLU A 64 16.47 26.50 -14.33
CA GLU A 64 17.40 27.01 -15.36
C GLU A 64 18.77 27.41 -14.78
N SER A 65 18.83 27.76 -13.50
CA SER A 65 20.08 28.19 -12.85
C SER A 65 21.01 27.01 -12.54
N THR A 66 20.43 25.85 -12.24
CA THR A 66 21.18 24.63 -11.91
C THR A 66 21.16 23.60 -13.03
N GLY A 67 20.24 23.71 -13.99
CA GLY A 67 19.99 22.72 -15.04
C GLY A 67 19.34 21.43 -14.54
N LEU A 68 18.86 21.40 -13.29
CA LEU A 68 18.27 20.21 -12.68
C LEU A 68 16.74 20.22 -12.77
N ARG A 69 16.16 19.01 -12.79
CA ARG A 69 14.71 18.82 -12.69
C ARG A 69 14.32 18.35 -11.29
N MET A 70 13.24 18.90 -10.77
CA MET A 70 12.60 18.49 -9.52
C MET A 70 11.53 17.43 -9.81
N ASP A 71 11.36 16.47 -8.90
CA ASP A 71 10.22 15.56 -8.99
C ASP A 71 8.90 16.34 -8.82
N ARG A 72 7.86 15.94 -9.56
CA ARG A 72 6.56 16.61 -9.54
C ARG A 72 5.95 16.58 -8.14
N TYR A 73 6.00 15.44 -7.46
CA TYR A 73 5.38 15.29 -6.15
C TYR A 73 6.19 15.99 -5.07
N ASP A 74 7.51 16.05 -5.20
CA ASP A 74 8.34 16.91 -4.33
C ASP A 74 7.95 18.38 -4.46
N TYR A 75 7.72 18.87 -5.69
CA TYR A 75 7.24 20.24 -5.93
C TYR A 75 5.87 20.49 -5.27
N ILE A 76 4.93 19.57 -5.48
CA ILE A 76 3.57 19.66 -4.91
C ILE A 76 3.62 19.66 -3.39
N LEU A 77 4.37 18.73 -2.77
CA LEU A 77 4.46 18.62 -1.30
C LEU A 77 5.17 19.81 -0.66
N ARG A 78 6.12 20.45 -1.36
CA ARG A 78 6.72 21.70 -0.90
C ARG A 78 5.71 22.84 -0.86
N LYS A 79 4.79 22.92 -1.82
CA LYS A 79 3.73 23.94 -1.85
C LYS A 79 2.55 23.61 -0.94
N HIS A 80 2.18 22.34 -0.86
CA HIS A 80 1.02 21.84 -0.11
C HIS A 80 1.47 20.78 0.91
N PRO A 81 2.19 21.17 1.98
CA PRO A 81 2.77 20.22 2.92
C PRO A 81 1.74 19.39 3.68
N ARG A 82 0.49 19.85 3.73
CA ARG A 82 -0.63 19.21 4.43
C ARG A 82 -1.57 18.42 3.51
N ILE A 83 -1.24 18.27 2.23
CA ILE A 83 -2.12 17.57 1.27
C ILE A 83 -2.40 16.13 1.73
N LEU A 84 -1.41 15.48 2.35
CA LEU A 84 -1.49 14.10 2.86
C LEU A 84 -2.15 13.98 4.23
N ASP A 85 -2.49 15.08 4.91
CA ASP A 85 -3.16 15.02 6.22
C ASP A 85 -4.52 14.29 6.09
N GLY A 86 -5.21 14.49 4.97
CA GLY A 86 -6.47 13.80 4.64
C GLY A 86 -6.30 12.34 4.21
N TYR A 87 -5.12 11.94 3.73
CA TYR A 87 -4.85 10.58 3.23
C TYR A 87 -4.99 9.52 4.34
N VAL A 88 -4.62 9.87 5.58
CA VAL A 88 -4.74 8.99 6.75
C VAL A 88 -6.20 8.67 7.10
N SER A 89 -7.15 9.53 6.71
CA SER A 89 -8.57 9.38 7.08
C SER A 89 -9.40 8.49 6.15
N ILE A 90 -8.86 8.11 4.98
CA ILE A 90 -9.62 7.38 3.93
C ILE A 90 -9.11 5.95 3.72
N LEU A 91 -8.05 5.52 4.43
CA LEU A 91 -7.64 4.13 4.41
C LEU A 91 -8.52 3.35 5.41
N PRO A 92 -9.22 2.28 4.98
CA PRO A 92 -9.64 1.24 5.92
C PRO A 92 -8.39 0.76 6.64
N TRP A 93 -8.36 0.89 7.96
CA TRP A 93 -7.22 0.47 8.75
C TRP A 93 -7.11 -1.06 8.69
N ASP A 94 -6.13 -1.58 7.93
CA ASP A 94 -5.84 -3.02 7.81
C ASP A 94 -4.79 -3.53 8.82
N GLY A 95 -4.26 -2.63 9.66
CA GLY A 95 -3.27 -2.97 10.69
C GLY A 95 -1.89 -3.41 10.18
N ALA A 96 -1.60 -3.38 8.87
CA ALA A 96 -0.38 -4.00 8.32
C ALA A 96 0.62 -3.03 7.67
N GLY A 97 0.28 -1.75 7.47
CA GLY A 97 1.25 -0.70 7.13
C GLY A 97 1.98 -0.89 5.78
N ARG A 98 1.33 -1.49 4.77
CA ARG A 98 1.86 -1.54 3.40
C ARG A 98 0.94 -0.82 2.43
N ALA A 99 1.46 0.19 1.76
CA ALA A 99 0.79 0.80 0.62
C ALA A 99 0.72 -0.22 -0.52
N ALA A 100 -0.47 -0.68 -0.87
CA ALA A 100 -0.69 -1.50 -2.03
C ALA A 100 -0.21 -0.76 -3.29
N ALA A 101 0.72 -1.38 -4.03
CA ALA A 101 1.18 -0.88 -5.31
C ALA A 101 -0.02 -0.85 -6.27
N ALA A 102 -0.47 0.35 -6.61
CA ALA A 102 -1.52 0.52 -7.60
C ALA A 102 -0.93 0.22 -8.97
N ALA A 103 -1.43 -0.84 -9.63
CA ALA A 103 -1.08 -1.13 -11.01
C ALA A 103 -1.34 0.11 -11.89
N PRO A 104 -0.49 0.37 -12.91
CA PRO A 104 -0.67 1.53 -13.78
C PRO A 104 -2.00 1.41 -14.52
N ILE A 105 -2.94 2.28 -14.20
CA ILE A 105 -4.20 2.41 -14.92
C ILE A 105 -3.83 2.94 -16.31
N GLN A 106 -3.96 2.09 -17.34
CA GLN A 106 -3.89 2.53 -18.73
C GLN A 106 -5.03 3.52 -18.97
N ASN A 107 -4.66 4.75 -19.33
CA ASN A 107 -5.57 5.84 -19.66
C ASN A 107 -6.39 5.51 -20.92
N ASP A 108 -7.54 4.88 -20.75
CA ASP A 108 -8.70 5.07 -21.62
C ASP A 108 -9.66 6.03 -20.90
N CYS A 109 -9.52 7.32 -21.19
CA CYS A 109 -10.23 8.39 -20.51
C CYS A 109 -11.63 8.64 -21.08
N ASP A 110 -12.63 7.93 -20.55
CA ASP A 110 -13.99 8.47 -20.40
C ASP A 110 -14.36 8.53 -18.90
N PRO A 111 -14.23 9.71 -18.27
CA PRO A 111 -14.42 9.87 -16.82
C PRO A 111 -15.87 9.69 -16.38
N SER A 112 -16.85 9.62 -17.30
CA SER A 112 -18.27 9.51 -16.95
C SER A 112 -18.76 8.07 -16.76
N ARG A 113 -17.90 7.07 -16.99
CA ARG A 113 -18.30 5.65 -17.03
C ARG A 113 -17.56 4.72 -16.04
N ILE A 114 -16.55 5.22 -15.34
CA ILE A 114 -15.64 4.42 -14.51
C ILE A 114 -16.10 4.33 -13.05
N GLU A 115 -16.82 5.34 -12.54
CA GLU A 115 -17.06 5.45 -11.09
C GLU A 115 -18.09 4.44 -10.53
N ASP A 116 -19.11 4.04 -11.30
CA ASP A 116 -20.15 3.14 -10.77
C ASP A 116 -19.86 1.64 -10.93
N ARG A 117 -19.10 1.22 -11.96
CA ARG A 117 -18.82 -0.22 -12.18
C ARG A 117 -17.64 -0.75 -11.39
N PHE A 118 -16.62 0.08 -11.18
CA PHE A 118 -15.38 -0.38 -10.55
C PHE A 118 -15.54 -0.55 -9.04
N ILE A 119 -16.33 0.31 -8.39
CA ILE A 119 -16.63 0.20 -6.96
C ILE A 119 -17.47 -1.04 -6.68
N ASP A 120 -18.48 -1.31 -7.51
CA ASP A 120 -19.34 -2.49 -7.39
C ASP A 120 -18.56 -3.81 -7.48
N ASP A 121 -17.60 -3.92 -8.39
CA ASP A 121 -16.81 -5.13 -8.58
C ASP A 121 -15.78 -5.34 -7.45
N VAL A 122 -15.20 -4.25 -6.93
CA VAL A 122 -14.30 -4.30 -5.76
C VAL A 122 -15.07 -4.69 -4.50
N VAL A 123 -16.20 -4.05 -4.22
CA VAL A 123 -17.04 -4.36 -3.04
C VAL A 123 -17.55 -5.81 -3.10
N LYS A 124 -18.02 -6.28 -4.26
CA LYS A 124 -18.44 -7.68 -4.43
C LYS A 124 -17.28 -8.67 -4.27
N SER A 125 -16.06 -8.29 -4.60
CA SER A 125 -14.88 -9.15 -4.39
C SER A 125 -14.54 -9.28 -2.90
N GLU A 126 -14.70 -8.20 -2.12
CA GLU A 126 -14.45 -8.18 -0.69
C GLU A 126 -15.51 -9.00 0.08
N GLU A 127 -16.79 -8.84 -0.26
CA GLU A 127 -17.88 -9.64 0.33
C GLU A 127 -17.68 -11.13 0.07
N ARG A 128 -17.21 -11.51 -1.13
CA ARG A 128 -16.88 -12.91 -1.45
C ARG A 128 -15.72 -13.44 -0.63
N CYS A 129 -14.66 -12.64 -0.44
CA CYS A 129 -13.54 -13.01 0.41
C CYS A 129 -13.98 -13.20 1.87
N GLN A 130 -14.75 -12.26 2.43
CA GLN A 130 -15.27 -12.36 3.80
C GLN A 130 -16.18 -13.58 3.99
N ALA A 131 -17.06 -13.86 3.02
CA ALA A 131 -17.90 -15.05 3.05
C ALA A 131 -17.08 -16.35 3.04
N LEU A 132 -15.98 -16.42 2.28
CA LEU A 132 -15.08 -17.57 2.28
C LEU A 132 -14.34 -17.72 3.62
N VAL A 133 -13.88 -16.62 4.21
CA VAL A 133 -13.23 -16.62 5.53
C VAL A 133 -14.16 -17.17 6.60
N GLU A 134 -15.40 -16.68 6.67
CA GLU A 134 -16.37 -17.16 7.65
C GLU A 134 -16.78 -18.61 7.40
N ARG A 135 -16.82 -19.07 6.14
CA ARG A 135 -16.99 -20.49 5.82
C ARG A 135 -15.82 -21.34 6.32
N ILE A 136 -14.57 -20.90 6.17
CA ILE A 136 -13.41 -21.63 6.69
C ILE A 136 -13.48 -21.71 8.22
N ARG A 137 -13.74 -20.57 8.88
CA ARG A 137 -13.84 -20.52 10.34
C ARG A 137 -14.94 -21.44 10.86
N SER A 138 -16.14 -21.37 10.28
CA SER A 138 -17.26 -22.24 10.65
C SER A 138 -16.96 -23.72 10.38
N ALA A 139 -16.29 -24.05 9.28
CA ALA A 139 -15.89 -25.43 8.97
C ALA A 139 -14.82 -25.95 9.94
N LEU A 140 -13.87 -25.10 10.36
CA LEU A 140 -12.89 -25.45 11.39
C LEU A 140 -13.54 -25.66 12.76
N ASP A 141 -14.44 -24.76 13.18
CA ASP A 141 -15.16 -24.86 14.46
C ASP A 141 -16.04 -26.12 14.55
N SER A 142 -16.64 -26.52 13.42
CA SER A 142 -17.46 -27.74 13.31
C SER A 142 -16.65 -28.99 13.00
N ARG A 143 -15.33 -28.88 12.82
CA ARG A 143 -14.42 -29.98 12.41
C ARG A 143 -14.83 -30.64 11.08
N ASP A 144 -15.46 -29.89 10.18
CA ASP A 144 -15.81 -30.34 8.83
C ASP A 144 -14.63 -30.17 7.86
N PHE A 145 -13.68 -31.11 7.92
CA PHE A 145 -12.48 -31.09 7.05
C PHE A 145 -12.81 -31.16 5.55
N LYS A 146 -13.95 -31.75 5.18
CA LYS A 146 -14.42 -31.77 3.80
C LYS A 146 -14.82 -30.37 3.35
N GLY A 147 -15.53 -29.64 4.20
CA GLY A 147 -15.86 -28.23 4.00
C GLY A 147 -14.61 -27.36 3.85
N VAL A 148 -13.61 -27.55 4.71
CA VAL A 148 -12.32 -26.82 4.61
C VAL A 148 -11.65 -27.09 3.26
N HIS A 149 -11.58 -28.36 2.83
CA HIS A 149 -10.96 -28.72 1.55
C HIS A 149 -11.69 -28.11 0.35
N GLU A 150 -13.01 -28.04 0.37
CA GLU A 150 -13.80 -27.40 -0.69
C GLU A 150 -13.49 -25.90 -0.78
N VAL A 151 -13.38 -25.23 0.36
CA VAL A 151 -13.06 -23.80 0.39
C VAL A 151 -11.61 -23.55 -0.05
N LEU A 152 -10.64 -24.38 0.36
CA LEU A 152 -9.27 -24.29 -0.13
C LEU A 152 -9.17 -24.48 -1.66
N ALA A 153 -9.98 -25.37 -2.23
CA ALA A 153 -10.06 -25.54 -3.68
C ALA A 153 -10.64 -24.30 -4.38
N GLN A 154 -11.64 -23.64 -3.80
CA GLN A 154 -12.17 -22.37 -4.30
C GLN A 154 -11.12 -21.26 -4.25
N LEU A 155 -10.37 -21.16 -3.14
CA LEU A 155 -9.25 -20.24 -3.02
C LEU A 155 -8.16 -20.52 -4.06
N ALA A 156 -7.84 -21.79 -4.33
CA ALA A 156 -6.86 -22.15 -5.36
C ALA A 156 -7.27 -21.71 -6.77
N ALA A 157 -8.57 -21.54 -7.04
CA ALA A 157 -9.06 -21.02 -8.32
C ALA A 157 -9.02 -19.49 -8.42
N MET A 158 -8.74 -18.77 -7.33
CA MET A 158 -8.71 -17.30 -7.31
C MET A 158 -7.39 -16.73 -7.86
N PRO A 159 -7.43 -15.50 -8.42
CA PRO A 159 -6.23 -14.78 -8.82
C PRO A 159 -5.35 -14.46 -7.61
N VAL A 160 -4.03 -14.41 -7.82
CA VAL A 160 -3.01 -14.28 -6.75
C VAL A 160 -3.15 -12.97 -5.99
N GLU A 161 -3.61 -11.92 -6.67
CA GLU A 161 -3.87 -10.59 -6.11
C GLU A 161 -4.93 -10.65 -5.00
N GLN A 162 -6.00 -11.43 -5.19
CA GLN A 162 -7.04 -11.61 -4.18
C GLN A 162 -6.59 -12.53 -3.04
N LEU A 163 -5.69 -13.48 -3.33
CA LEU A 163 -5.13 -14.38 -2.33
C LEU A 163 -4.20 -13.68 -1.33
N ARG A 164 -3.55 -12.58 -1.73
CA ARG A 164 -2.66 -11.80 -0.85
C ARG A 164 -3.40 -11.22 0.36
N GLU A 165 -4.62 -10.73 0.17
CA GLU A 165 -5.47 -10.21 1.24
C GLU A 165 -5.87 -11.30 2.25
N LEU A 166 -5.91 -12.56 1.81
CA LEU A 166 -6.28 -13.70 2.65
C LEU A 166 -5.10 -14.35 3.38
N THR A 167 -3.87 -13.87 3.19
CA THR A 167 -2.65 -14.46 3.77
C THR A 167 -2.70 -14.53 5.29
N LEU A 168 -3.26 -13.50 5.95
CA LEU A 168 -3.40 -13.50 7.42
C LEU A 168 -4.35 -14.58 7.90
N VAL A 169 -5.49 -14.75 7.21
CA VAL A 169 -6.46 -15.80 7.52
C VAL A 169 -5.88 -17.20 7.29
N LEU A 170 -5.15 -17.40 6.20
CA LEU A 170 -4.47 -18.68 5.92
C LEU A 170 -3.44 -19.03 7.01
N LYS A 171 -2.68 -18.03 7.48
CA LYS A 171 -1.72 -18.20 8.59
C LYS A 171 -2.41 -18.55 9.90
N ASP A 172 -3.54 -17.94 10.20
CA ASP A 172 -4.30 -18.25 11.43
C ASP A 172 -4.97 -19.63 11.34
N ALA A 173 -5.54 -19.99 10.18
CA ALA A 173 -6.06 -21.33 9.94
C ALA A 173 -4.96 -22.40 10.10
N ARG A 174 -3.74 -22.13 9.58
CA ARG A 174 -2.57 -22.99 9.78
C ARG A 174 -2.21 -23.14 11.26
N ARG A 175 -2.23 -22.06 12.03
CA ARG A 175 -1.97 -22.10 13.49
C ARG A 175 -3.02 -22.94 14.22
N MET A 176 -4.30 -22.79 13.89
CA MET A 176 -5.38 -23.58 14.48
C MET A 176 -5.22 -25.07 14.16
N LEU A 177 -4.99 -25.41 12.89
CA LEU A 177 -4.76 -26.80 12.46
C LEU A 177 -3.55 -27.42 13.15
N ASN A 178 -2.45 -26.68 13.30
CA ASN A 178 -1.25 -27.15 14.01
C ASN A 178 -1.49 -27.31 15.52
N ALA A 179 -2.31 -26.47 16.14
CA ALA A 179 -2.65 -26.59 17.55
C ALA A 179 -3.53 -27.84 17.81
N GLU A 180 -4.47 -28.12 16.90
CA GLU A 180 -5.40 -29.24 17.00
C GLU A 180 -4.72 -30.58 16.64
N PHE A 181 -3.71 -30.55 15.76
CA PHE A 181 -2.83 -31.68 15.42
C PHE A 181 -2.18 -32.35 16.65
N VAL A 182 -2.03 -31.63 17.77
CA VAL A 182 -1.40 -32.14 18.99
C VAL A 182 -2.33 -33.05 19.79
N GLN A 183 -3.65 -32.96 19.59
CA GLN A 183 -4.62 -33.58 20.50
C GLN A 183 -5.31 -34.84 19.99
N ASP A 184 -5.32 -35.11 18.68
CA ASP A 184 -6.11 -36.23 18.12
C ASP A 184 -5.36 -37.03 17.04
N LEU A 185 -4.99 -38.27 17.37
CA LEU A 185 -4.12 -39.11 16.53
C LEU A 185 -4.83 -39.58 15.24
N ASP A 186 -6.15 -39.70 15.26
CA ASP A 186 -6.95 -40.22 14.14
C ASP A 186 -7.14 -39.17 13.01
N LEU A 187 -7.07 -37.89 13.37
CA LEU A 187 -7.20 -36.76 12.44
C LEU A 187 -5.88 -36.38 11.75
N THR A 188 -4.76 -37.01 12.16
CA THR A 188 -3.39 -36.72 11.69
C THR A 188 -3.27 -36.72 10.16
N THR A 189 -3.92 -37.68 9.47
CA THR A 189 -3.83 -37.81 8.02
C THR A 189 -4.59 -36.70 7.29
N GLN A 190 -5.78 -36.34 7.76
CA GLN A 190 -6.62 -35.31 7.16
C GLN A 190 -6.01 -33.92 7.38
N ILE A 191 -5.51 -33.65 8.59
CA ILE A 191 -4.83 -32.39 8.92
C ILE A 191 -3.54 -32.23 8.09
N ARG A 192 -2.75 -33.31 7.92
CA ARG A 192 -1.56 -33.26 7.05
C ARG A 192 -1.90 -32.92 5.60
N ALA A 193 -2.97 -33.48 5.05
CA ALA A 193 -3.41 -33.16 3.69
C ALA A 193 -3.75 -31.67 3.56
N LEU A 194 -4.49 -31.11 4.51
CA LEU A 194 -4.84 -29.68 4.52
C LEU A 194 -3.61 -28.78 4.66
N LEU A 195 -2.64 -29.15 5.50
CA LEU A 195 -1.40 -28.40 5.64
C LEU A 195 -0.59 -28.37 4.33
N ILE A 196 -0.57 -29.48 3.59
CA ILE A 196 0.09 -29.55 2.27
C ILE A 196 -0.60 -28.61 1.26
N ASP A 197 -1.93 -28.55 1.27
CA ASP A 197 -2.66 -27.66 0.36
C ASP A 197 -2.51 -26.18 0.74
N LEU A 198 -2.41 -25.88 2.04
CA LEU A 198 -2.05 -24.55 2.54
C LEU A 198 -0.64 -24.15 2.09
N ASP A 199 0.35 -25.04 2.20
CA ASP A 199 1.73 -24.74 1.76
C ASP A 199 1.79 -24.48 0.23
N LYS A 200 1.01 -25.21 -0.58
CA LYS A 200 0.90 -24.95 -2.03
C LYS A 200 0.27 -23.58 -2.31
N LEU A 201 -0.72 -23.17 -1.53
CA LEU A 201 -1.35 -21.86 -1.65
C LEU A 201 -0.40 -20.75 -1.24
N GLU A 202 0.30 -20.89 -0.11
CA GLU A 202 1.30 -19.91 0.35
C GLU A 202 2.45 -19.77 -0.66
N ALA A 203 2.92 -20.87 -1.26
CA ALA A 203 3.95 -20.86 -2.29
C ALA A 203 3.52 -20.18 -3.61
N ARG A 204 2.22 -20.03 -3.86
CA ARG A 204 1.72 -19.25 -5.02
C ARG A 204 1.66 -17.76 -4.74
N ILE A 205 1.64 -17.36 -3.46
CA ILE A 205 1.48 -15.96 -3.03
C ILE A 205 2.85 -15.26 -2.89
N GLY A 206 3.85 -16.00 -2.40
CA GLY A 206 5.24 -15.55 -2.21
C GLY A 206 6.05 -15.56 -3.50
#